data_AF-A0A158E4I1-F1
#
_entry.id   AF-A0A158E4I1-F1
#
_cell.length_a   1.000
_cell.length_b   1.000
_cell.length_c   1.000
_cell.angle_alpha   90.00
_cell.angle_beta   90.00
_cell.angle_gamma   90.00
#
_symmetry.space_group_name_H-M   'P 1'
#
loop_
_entity.id
_entity.type
_entity.pdbx_description
1 polymer ?
#
loop_
_entity_poly.entity_id
_entity_poly.type
_entity_poly.pdbx_seq_one_letter_code
_entity_poly.pdbx_strand_id
1 'polypeptide(L)' 'MSEKTVKVQLVKSLIGTRESHRATVRGLGLRRLNSVSELQDTPAVRGMINKVSYLVKVIA' A
#
# COMPACT_ATOMS: atom_id res chain seq x y z
N MET A 1 -17.28 2.52 -16.32
CA MET A 1 -16.68 1.88 -15.14
C MET A 1 -15.93 2.96 -14.40
N SER A 2 -16.46 3.45 -13.27
CA SER A 2 -15.82 4.54 -12.52
C SER A 2 -14.49 4.02 -11.98
N GLU A 3 -13.38 4.53 -12.52
CA GLU A 3 -12.03 4.23 -12.04
C GLU A 3 -11.88 4.85 -10.65
N LYS A 4 -12.33 4.11 -9.63
CA LYS A 4 -12.05 4.45 -8.25
C LYS A 4 -10.57 4.20 -8.05
N THR A 5 -9.80 5.27 -7.92
CA THR A 5 -8.39 5.20 -7.56
C THR A 5 -8.27 5.29 -6.06
N VAL A 6 -7.46 4.40 -5.49
CA VAL A 6 -7.11 4.38 -4.07
C VAL A 6 -5.74 5.01 -3.91
N LYS A 7 -5.64 6.04 -3.07
CA LYS A 7 -4.37 6.64 -2.68
C LYS A 7 -3.88 6.01 -1.40
N VAL A 8 -2.73 5.35 -1.49
CA VAL A 8 -2.10 4.65 -0.37
C VAL A 8 -0.81 5.38 0.01
N GLN A 9 -0.64 5.69 1.29
CA GLN A 9 0.57 6.30 1.83
C GLN A 9 1.26 5.36 2.81
N LEU A 10 2.59 5.26 2.73
CA LEU A 10 3.38 4.54 3.72
C LEU A 10 3.62 5.41 4.96
N VAL A 11 3.02 5.06 6.09
CA VAL A 11 3.10 5.85 7.33
C VAL A 11 4.11 5.27 8.33
N LYS A 12 4.37 3.96 8.28
CA LYS A 12 5.38 3.31 9.11
C LYS A 12 6.55 2.79 8.31
N SER A 13 7.71 2.75 8.97
CA SER A 13 8.92 2.15 8.42
C SER A 13 8.76 0.64 8.19
N LEU A 14 9.51 0.13 7.20
CA LEU A 14 9.58 -1.29 6.82
C LEU A 14 10.61 -2.08 7.65
N ILE A 15 11.33 -1.40 8.54
CA ILE A 15 12.34 -2.00 9.41
C ILE A 15 11.63 -2.91 10.42
N GLY A 16 12.06 -4.16 10.52
CA GLY A 16 11.47 -5.17 11.41
C GLY A 16 10.17 -5.83 10.89
N THR A 17 9.66 -5.45 9.72
CA THR A 17 8.51 -6.15 9.12
C THR A 17 8.94 -7.42 8.38
N ARG A 18 8.04 -8.41 8.33
CA ARG A 18 8.20 -9.63 7.53
C ARG A 18 8.56 -9.30 6.07
N GLU A 19 9.40 -10.14 5.47
CA GLU A 19 9.84 -9.97 4.09
C GLU A 19 8.67 -9.97 3.10
N SER A 20 7.67 -10.81 3.34
CA SER A 20 6.44 -10.87 2.54
C SER A 20 5.69 -9.53 2.50
N HIS A 21 5.69 -8.78 3.60
CA HIS A 21 5.04 -7.47 3.67
C HIS A 21 5.90 -6.40 2.98
N ARG A 22 7.23 -6.50 3.12
CA ARG A 22 8.16 -5.65 2.34
C ARG A 22 7.98 -5.84 0.84
N ALA A 23 7.81 -7.08 0.38
CA ALA A 23 7.57 -7.37 -1.03
C ALA A 23 6.25 -6.76 -1.51
N THR A 24 5.17 -6.87 -0.72
CA THR A 24 3.88 -6.25 -1.04
C THR A 24 3.98 -4.73 -1.11
N VAL A 25 4.62 -4.08 -0.13
CA VAL A 25 4.79 -2.62 -0.11
C VAL A 25 5.62 -2.13 -1.30
N ARG A 26 6.69 -2.86 -1.66
CA ARG A 26 7.46 -2.58 -2.89
C ARG A 26 6.62 -2.78 -4.16
N GLY A 27 5.80 -3.84 -4.22
CA GLY A 27 4.89 -4.12 -5.33
C GLY A 27 3.82 -3.06 -5.52
N LEU A 28 3.40 -2.40 -4.43
CA LEU A 28 2.50 -1.24 -4.45
C LEU A 28 3.20 0.08 -4.83
N GLY A 29 4.52 0.07 -5.07
CA GLY A 29 5.30 1.26 -5.46
C GLY A 29 5.76 2.15 -4.30
N LEU A 30 5.55 1.72 -3.05
CA LEU A 30 5.87 2.50 -1.86
C LEU A 30 7.34 2.26 -1.44
N ARG A 31 8.25 3.12 -1.90
CA ARG A 31 9.70 3.01 -1.60
C ARG A 31 10.17 3.84 -0.41
N ARG A 32 9.50 4.95 -0.09
CA ARG A 32 9.93 5.89 0.96
C ARG A 32 8.84 6.10 1.99
N LEU A 33 9.25 6.45 3.22
CA LEU A 33 8.32 6.90 4.26
C LEU A 33 7.59 8.15 3.75
N ASN A 34 6.27 8.21 3.95
CA ASN A 34 5.34 9.20 3.41
C ASN A 34 5.17 9.21 1.88
N SER A 35 5.75 8.25 1.14
CA SER A 35 5.44 8.10 -0.29
C SER A 35 3.97 7.74 -0.48
N VAL A 36 3.37 8.33 -1.52
CA VAL A 36 1.98 8.10 -1.91
C VAL A 36 1.99 7.41 -3.25
N SER A 37 1.18 6.37 -3.40
CA SER A 37 0.96 5.65 -4.64
C SER A 37 -0.52 5.65 -4.96
N GLU A 38 -0.87 5.93 -6.21
CA GLU A 38 -2.24 5.90 -6.72
C GLU A 38 -2.43 4.58 -7.46
N LEU A 39 -3.35 3.74 -7.00
CA LEU A 39 -3.65 2.45 -7.60
C LEU A 39 -5.14 2.35 -7.94
N GLN A 40 -5.49 1.55 -8.94
CA GLN A 40 -6.90 1.26 -9.21
C GLN A 40 -7.50 0.38 -8.10
N ASP A 41 -8.73 0.71 -7.67
CA ASP A 41 -9.52 -0.05 -6.68
C ASP A 41 -9.97 -1.38 -7.30
N THR A 42 -9.06 -2.33 -7.29
CA THR A 42 -9.34 -3.72 -7.61
C THR A 42 -9.40 -4.54 -6.32
N PRO A 43 -10.20 -5.62 -6.28
CA PRO A 43 -10.22 -6.53 -5.13
C PRO A 43 -8.83 -7.07 -4.78
N ALA A 44 -7.96 -7.25 -5.78
CA ALA A 44 -6.58 -7.66 -5.60
C ALA A 44 -5.74 -6.61 -4.85
N VAL A 45 -5.83 -5.34 -5.25
CA VAL A 45 -5.15 -4.22 -4.57
C VAL A 45 -5.65 -4.07 -3.14
N ARG A 46 -6.98 -4.18 -2.93
CA ARG A 46 -7.57 -4.14 -1.59
C ARG A 46 -7.07 -5.29 -0.70
N GLY A 47 -6.94 -6.49 -1.24
CA GLY A 47 -6.34 -7.63 -0.55
C GLY A 47 -4.88 -7.40 -0.15
N MET A 48 -4.09 -6.81 -1.05
CA MET A 48 -2.71 -6.41 -0.75
C MET A 48 -2.65 -5.36 0.36
N ILE A 49 -3.48 -4.32 0.28
CA ILE A 49 -3.56 -3.24 1.30
C ILE A 49 -3.95 -3.82 2.66
N ASN A 50 -4.97 -4.69 2.72
CA ASN A 50 -5.42 -5.30 3.98
C ASN A 50 -4.29 -6.07 4.67
N LYS A 51 -3.45 -6.78 3.91
CA LYS A 51 -2.29 -7.52 4.43
C LYS A 51 -1.25 -6.59 5.08
N VAL A 52 -1.09 -5.37 4.56
CA VAL A 52 -0.12 -4.38 5.05
C VAL A 52 -0.77 -3.18 5.74
N SER A 53 -2.03 -3.31 6.16
CA SER A 53 -2.88 -2.24 6.71
C SER A 53 -2.30 -1.48 7.90
N TYR A 54 -1.41 -2.13 8.67
CA TYR A 54 -0.73 -1.50 9.80
C TYR A 54 0.49 -0.66 9.41
N LEU A 55 0.95 -0.75 8.15
CA LEU A 55 2.08 0.02 7.59
C LEU A 55 1.62 1.18 6.72
N VAL A 56 0.47 1.02 6.07
CA VAL A 56 -0.05 1.96 5.09
C VAL A 56 -1.32 2.64 5.59
N LYS A 57 -1.54 3.87 5.15
CA LYS A 57 -2.76 4.62 5.36
C LYS A 57 -3.41 4.89 4.01
N VAL A 58 -4.67 4.53 3.88
CA VAL A 58 -5.49 4.90 2.73
C VAL A 58 -6.00 6.31 2.96
N ILE A 59 -5.79 7.20 1.97
CA ILE A 59 -6.15 8.62 2.06
C ILE A 59 -7.41 8.92 1.25
N ALA A 60 -7.58 8.26 0.10
CA ALA A 60 -8.71 8.42 -0.81
C ALA A 60 -9.01 7.09 -1.49
#